data_AF-T0H617-F1
#
_entry.id   AF-T0H617-F1
#
_cell.length_a   1.000
_cell.length_b   1.000
_cell.length_c   1.000
_cell.angle_alpha   90.00
_cell.angle_beta   90.00
_cell.angle_gamma   90.00
#
_symmetry.space_group_name_H-M   'P 1'
#
loop_
_entity.id
_entity.type
_entity.pdbx_description
1 polymer ?
#
loop_
_entity_poly.entity_id
_entity_poly.type
_entity_poly.pdbx_seq_one_letter_code
_entity_poly.pdbx_strand_id
1 'polypeptide(L)'
;MPNKSEFFRVAMDIKIFICLFLGIFFPICAANAQPMNNDLKRKVVEQVERLKTISGSSEWRFFELPGRSSDPILELEKIGIVSIPYLIPFLSDASPTQAERAHGNGARRKTTVNEYVGYIINRIADYNFYLSKGKDEEGDDDGNGDLLGDEPLVDPSTILAFQTQIASWYQKNKNRSLAERKLDDLNDTFHYNRFAAYHWFGESKRKEYRLPLENKIKELLKGEVNSFKDSEMLACADALAQIGDPRSTAIVRKVTDHLSYWIYMSYRPVEEGRSGIGSNHITVLFQAYEALAKFGQKKEALIRLKELKEKYLEEMDQYTQNEFMENLEQAEKW
;
A
#
# COMPACT_ATOMS: atom_id res chain seq x y z
N MET A 1 22.27 -8.52 -52.64
CA MET A 1 21.95 -7.10 -52.34
C MET A 1 20.45 -6.93 -52.55
N PRO A 2 19.67 -6.56 -51.52
CA PRO A 2 18.22 -6.43 -51.67
C PRO A 2 17.91 -5.25 -52.59
N ASN A 3 16.93 -5.43 -53.46
CA ASN A 3 16.57 -4.47 -54.49
C ASN A 3 15.98 -3.22 -53.83
N LYS A 4 16.44 -2.01 -54.23
CA LYS A 4 16.00 -0.74 -53.62
C LYS A 4 14.47 -0.60 -53.56
N SER A 5 13.73 -1.22 -54.48
CA SER A 5 12.26 -1.20 -54.49
C SER A 5 11.61 -2.03 -53.38
N GLU A 6 12.24 -3.10 -52.88
CA GLU A 6 11.72 -3.90 -51.75
C GLU A 6 11.88 -3.15 -50.42
N PHE A 7 12.99 -2.42 -50.25
CA PHE A 7 13.24 -1.66 -49.03
C PHE A 7 12.23 -0.51 -48.84
N PHE A 8 11.86 0.17 -49.94
CA PHE A 8 10.82 1.21 -49.89
C PHE A 8 9.42 0.65 -49.65
N ARG A 9 9.13 -0.56 -50.12
CA ARG A 9 7.84 -1.21 -49.94
C ARG A 9 7.63 -1.65 -48.49
N VAL A 10 8.64 -2.30 -47.89
CA VAL A 10 8.63 -2.68 -46.46
C VAL A 10 8.56 -1.47 -45.54
N ALA A 11 9.29 -0.39 -45.85
CA ALA A 11 9.23 0.85 -45.06
C ALA A 11 7.88 1.58 -45.16
N MET A 12 7.19 1.48 -46.30
CA MET A 12 5.85 2.04 -46.50
C MET A 12 4.79 1.21 -45.79
N ASP A 13 4.90 -0.13 -45.82
CA ASP A 13 3.99 -1.05 -45.13
C ASP A 13 4.12 -0.93 -43.60
N ILE A 14 5.32 -0.71 -43.05
CA ILE A 14 5.52 -0.44 -41.60
C ILE A 14 4.90 0.90 -41.19
N LYS A 15 5.03 1.97 -42.00
CA LYS A 15 4.39 3.26 -41.72
C LYS A 15 2.87 3.18 -41.77
N ILE A 16 2.31 2.44 -42.73
CA ILE A 16 0.86 2.21 -42.83
C ILE A 16 0.37 1.37 -41.64
N PHE A 17 1.14 0.37 -41.21
CA PHE A 17 0.81 -0.43 -40.03
C PHE A 17 0.86 0.39 -38.73
N ILE A 18 1.86 1.26 -38.54
CA ILE A 18 1.95 2.18 -37.38
C ILE A 18 0.82 3.21 -37.40
N CYS A 19 0.47 3.76 -38.57
CA CYS A 19 -0.64 4.70 -38.70
C CYS A 19 -2.01 4.03 -38.45
N LEU A 20 -2.19 2.76 -38.84
CA LEU A 20 -3.39 1.99 -38.54
C LEU A 20 -3.43 1.55 -37.07
N PHE A 21 -2.30 1.19 -36.45
CA PHE A 21 -2.23 0.85 -35.02
C PHE A 21 -2.54 2.08 -34.14
N LEU A 22 -1.94 3.24 -34.45
CA LEU A 22 -2.24 4.50 -33.77
C LEU A 22 -3.67 4.99 -34.07
N GLY A 23 -4.15 4.80 -35.30
CA GLY A 23 -5.49 5.18 -35.75
C GLY A 23 -6.62 4.30 -35.20
N ILE A 24 -6.34 3.09 -34.73
CA ILE A 24 -7.32 2.18 -34.13
C ILE A 24 -7.24 2.20 -32.59
N PHE A 25 -6.06 2.41 -31.98
CA PHE A 25 -5.95 2.50 -30.50
C PHE A 25 -6.36 3.86 -29.92
N PHE A 26 -6.10 4.98 -30.61
CA PHE A 26 -6.56 6.30 -30.13
C PHE A 26 -8.10 6.42 -30.01
N PRO A 27 -8.92 5.94 -30.97
CA PRO A 27 -10.36 6.05 -30.84
C PRO A 27 -10.97 5.08 -29.83
N ILE A 28 -10.32 3.97 -29.47
CA ILE A 28 -10.84 3.07 -28.41
C ILE A 28 -10.69 3.72 -27.01
N CYS A 29 -9.70 4.60 -26.82
CA CYS A 29 -9.63 5.47 -25.65
C CYS A 29 -10.56 6.69 -25.74
N ALA A 30 -10.87 7.18 -26.95
CA ALA A 30 -11.69 8.37 -27.17
C ALA A 30 -13.20 8.11 -27.24
N ALA A 31 -13.65 6.89 -27.57
CA ALA A 31 -15.08 6.56 -27.73
C ALA A 31 -15.88 6.57 -26.42
N ASN A 32 -15.20 6.68 -25.26
CA ASN A 32 -15.80 6.89 -23.94
C ASN A 32 -15.44 8.24 -23.32
N ALA A 33 -14.88 9.18 -24.09
CA ALA A 33 -14.59 10.53 -23.62
C ALA A 33 -15.91 11.27 -23.38
N GLN A 34 -16.32 11.38 -22.11
CA GLN A 34 -17.27 12.40 -21.68
C GLN A 34 -16.83 13.75 -22.27
N PRO A 35 -17.77 14.64 -22.66
CA PRO A 35 -17.40 15.96 -23.15
C PRO A 35 -16.46 16.62 -22.15
N MET A 36 -15.25 16.95 -22.61
CA MET A 36 -14.23 17.58 -21.78
C MET A 36 -14.82 18.85 -21.16
N ASN A 37 -14.93 18.87 -19.83
CA ASN A 37 -15.24 20.11 -19.14
C ASN A 37 -14.01 21.02 -19.21
N ASN A 38 -14.00 21.92 -20.21
CA ASN A 38 -12.89 22.84 -20.47
C ASN A 38 -12.58 23.73 -19.26
N ASP A 39 -13.56 24.05 -18.42
CA ASP A 39 -13.34 24.79 -17.17
C ASP A 39 -12.55 23.96 -16.15
N LEU A 40 -12.92 22.68 -15.98
CA LEU A 40 -12.21 21.77 -15.08
C LEU A 40 -10.77 21.53 -15.52
N LYS A 41 -10.55 21.28 -16.83
CA LYS A 41 -9.21 21.14 -17.38
C LYS A 41 -8.36 22.38 -17.10
N ARG A 42 -8.91 23.58 -17.34
CA ARG A 42 -8.22 24.84 -17.09
C ARG A 42 -7.84 24.96 -15.61
N LYS A 43 -8.76 24.72 -14.68
CA LYS A 43 -8.49 24.78 -13.24
C LYS A 43 -7.39 23.84 -12.80
N VAL A 44 -7.38 22.59 -13.28
CA VAL A 44 -6.33 21.62 -12.96
C VAL A 44 -4.97 22.10 -13.48
N VAL A 45 -4.90 22.55 -14.74
CA VAL A 45 -3.66 23.06 -15.34
C VAL A 45 -3.12 24.26 -14.56
N GLU A 46 -3.99 25.21 -14.18
CA GLU A 46 -3.61 26.37 -13.38
C GLU A 46 -3.00 25.97 -12.02
N GLN A 47 -3.57 24.96 -11.34
CA GLN A 47 -2.99 24.49 -10.08
C GLN A 47 -1.67 23.76 -10.29
N VAL A 48 -1.51 22.98 -11.37
CA VAL A 48 -0.24 22.31 -11.69
C VAL A 48 0.87 23.32 -11.98
N GLU A 49 0.58 24.40 -12.72
CA GLU A 49 1.57 25.46 -12.94
C GLU A 49 2.00 26.14 -11.64
N ARG A 50 1.09 26.29 -10.67
CA ARG A 50 1.43 26.80 -9.33
C ARG A 50 2.33 25.85 -8.54
N LEU A 51 2.36 24.54 -8.83
CA LEU A 51 3.29 23.61 -8.17
C LEU A 51 4.75 23.99 -8.39
N LYS A 52 5.08 24.58 -9.54
CA LYS A 52 6.44 25.06 -9.86
C LYS A 52 6.92 26.14 -8.89
N THR A 53 6.00 26.85 -8.24
CA THR A 53 6.27 27.90 -7.26
C THR A 53 6.29 27.42 -5.81
N ILE A 54 5.93 26.15 -5.55
CA ILE A 54 6.10 25.59 -4.21
C ILE A 54 7.59 25.63 -3.86
N SER A 55 7.88 26.15 -2.67
CA SER A 55 9.22 26.28 -2.13
C SER A 55 9.28 25.68 -0.73
N GLY A 56 10.50 25.55 -0.20
CA GLY A 56 10.78 24.92 1.08
C GLY A 56 11.72 23.74 0.91
N SER A 57 12.22 23.24 2.05
CA SER A 57 13.12 22.09 2.08
C SER A 57 12.57 21.02 3.01
N SER A 58 12.67 19.75 2.63
CA SER A 58 12.39 18.68 3.57
C SER A 58 13.46 18.63 4.65
N GLU A 59 13.08 18.20 5.84
CA GLU A 59 14.05 17.96 6.91
C GLU A 59 14.97 16.79 6.54
N TRP A 60 16.22 16.81 7.00
CA TRP A 60 17.23 15.84 6.53
C TRP A 60 16.92 14.37 6.85
N ARG A 61 16.17 14.11 7.93
CA ARG A 61 15.71 12.76 8.31
C ARG A 61 14.41 12.35 7.62
N PHE A 62 13.74 13.31 6.99
CA PHE A 62 12.41 13.13 6.46
C PHE A 62 12.46 13.22 4.95
N PHE A 63 12.30 12.06 4.34
CA PHE A 63 12.18 11.93 2.89
C PHE A 63 10.77 12.35 2.47
N GLU A 64 10.33 13.56 2.81
CA GLU A 64 8.99 14.07 2.50
C GLU A 64 9.03 15.16 1.44
N LEU A 65 7.96 15.29 0.67
CA LEU A 65 7.81 16.42 -0.24
C LEU A 65 7.59 17.72 0.56
N PRO A 66 8.31 18.80 0.28
CA PRO A 66 8.05 20.08 0.93
C PRO A 66 6.67 20.62 0.56
N GLY A 67 6.03 21.35 1.48
CA GLY A 67 4.79 22.04 1.17
C GLY A 67 3.62 21.12 0.81
N ARG A 68 3.54 19.91 1.36
CA ARG A 68 2.41 18.95 1.18
C ARG A 68 1.03 19.51 1.52
N SER A 69 0.98 20.62 2.25
CA SER A 69 -0.22 21.36 2.62
C SER A 69 -0.38 22.69 1.86
N SER A 70 0.39 22.89 0.78
CA SER A 70 0.30 24.11 -0.04
C SER A 70 -1.03 24.18 -0.78
N ASP A 71 -1.57 25.40 -0.93
CA ASP A 71 -2.82 25.68 -1.63
C ASP A 71 -3.03 24.90 -2.94
N PRO A 72 -2.12 24.87 -3.93
CA PRO A 72 -2.37 24.15 -5.18
C PRO A 72 -2.62 22.65 -5.00
N ILE A 73 -1.99 22.01 -4.01
CA ILE A 73 -2.20 20.59 -3.68
C ILE A 73 -3.59 20.41 -3.07
N LEU A 74 -3.92 21.22 -2.07
CA LEU A 74 -5.22 21.16 -1.39
C LEU A 74 -6.39 21.47 -2.33
N GLU A 75 -6.21 22.41 -3.27
CA GLU A 75 -7.23 22.71 -4.29
C GLU A 75 -7.44 21.55 -5.27
N LEU A 76 -6.38 20.86 -5.70
CA LEU A 76 -6.50 19.66 -6.53
C LEU A 76 -7.20 18.52 -5.79
N GLU A 77 -6.91 18.35 -4.49
CA GLU A 77 -7.61 17.39 -3.63
C GLU A 77 -9.09 17.70 -3.46
N LYS A 78 -9.44 18.98 -3.31
CA LYS A 78 -10.84 19.43 -3.24
C LYS A 78 -11.61 19.18 -4.53
N ILE A 79 -10.95 19.35 -5.69
CA ILE A 79 -11.56 18.95 -6.98
C ILE A 79 -11.81 17.43 -6.99
N GLY A 80 -10.92 16.66 -6.37
CA GLY A 80 -11.11 15.25 -6.13
C GLY A 80 -10.89 14.38 -7.37
N ILE A 81 -11.46 13.17 -7.35
CA ILE A 81 -11.15 12.09 -8.29
C ILE A 81 -11.33 12.49 -9.77
N VAL A 82 -12.24 13.42 -10.07
CA VAL A 82 -12.50 13.90 -11.43
C VAL A 82 -11.32 14.69 -12.03
N SER A 83 -10.36 15.13 -11.22
CA SER A 83 -9.13 15.78 -11.70
C SER A 83 -8.09 14.79 -12.26
N ILE A 84 -8.12 13.52 -11.84
CA ILE A 84 -7.08 12.53 -12.16
C ILE A 84 -6.78 12.46 -13.67
N PRO A 85 -7.77 12.36 -14.59
CA PRO A 85 -7.50 12.30 -16.02
C PRO A 85 -6.72 13.50 -16.56
N TYR A 86 -6.87 14.67 -15.94
CA TYR A 86 -6.20 15.90 -16.33
C TYR A 86 -4.80 16.03 -15.70
N LEU A 87 -4.52 15.28 -14.63
CA LEU A 87 -3.21 15.20 -13.97
C LEU A 87 -2.27 14.20 -14.64
N ILE A 88 -2.78 13.09 -15.18
CA ILE A 88 -2.00 12.01 -15.82
C ILE A 88 -0.93 12.52 -16.81
N PRO A 89 -1.23 13.48 -17.73
CA PRO A 89 -0.22 13.96 -18.68
C PRO A 89 0.99 14.63 -18.02
N PHE A 90 0.82 15.22 -16.84
CA PHE A 90 1.89 15.90 -16.11
C PHE A 90 2.86 14.95 -15.40
N LEU A 91 2.61 13.64 -15.41
CA LEU A 91 3.61 12.65 -15.00
C LEU A 91 4.85 12.64 -15.92
N SER A 92 4.71 13.19 -17.14
CA SER A 92 5.83 13.42 -18.06
C SER A 92 6.55 14.76 -17.84
N ASP A 93 6.05 15.63 -16.95
CA ASP A 93 6.67 16.94 -16.68
C ASP A 93 7.75 16.82 -15.60
N ALA A 94 9.00 16.65 -16.04
CA ALA A 94 10.17 16.61 -15.17
C ALA A 94 10.72 18.02 -14.84
N SER A 95 9.98 19.09 -15.12
CA SER A 95 10.44 20.45 -14.80
C SER A 95 10.69 20.59 -13.30
N PRO A 96 11.79 21.25 -12.89
CA PRO A 96 12.10 21.46 -11.48
C PRO A 96 11.12 22.47 -10.85
N THR A 97 10.80 22.26 -9.57
CA THR A 97 10.12 23.27 -8.74
C THR A 97 11.15 24.12 -7.97
N GLN A 98 10.67 25.00 -7.08
CA GLN A 98 11.53 25.74 -6.14
C GLN A 98 11.78 24.97 -4.82
N ALA A 99 11.15 23.80 -4.64
CA ALA A 99 11.25 23.00 -3.43
C ALA A 99 12.40 21.98 -3.52
N GLU A 100 13.09 21.77 -2.40
CA GLU A 100 14.22 20.84 -2.28
C GLU A 100 13.91 19.68 -1.34
N ARG A 101 14.20 18.46 -1.76
CA ARG A 101 14.15 17.28 -0.91
C ARG A 101 15.55 16.95 -0.42
N ALA A 102 15.69 16.75 0.88
CA ALA A 102 16.89 16.21 1.48
C ALA A 102 16.86 14.68 1.41
N HIS A 103 17.98 14.09 1.02
CA HIS A 103 18.24 12.67 1.15
C HIS A 103 18.87 12.41 2.52
N GLY A 104 18.63 11.23 3.11
CA GLY A 104 19.13 10.85 4.44
C GLY A 104 20.66 10.87 4.59
N ASN A 105 21.40 11.01 3.49
CA ASN A 105 22.86 11.18 3.46
C ASN A 105 23.31 12.67 3.45
N GLY A 106 22.38 13.61 3.62
CA GLY A 106 22.65 15.05 3.62
C GLY A 106 22.65 15.71 2.24
N ALA A 107 22.53 14.94 1.14
CA ALA A 107 22.37 15.50 -0.20
C ALA A 107 21.01 16.18 -0.36
N ARG A 108 20.92 17.17 -1.24
CA ARG A 108 19.65 17.84 -1.59
C ARG A 108 19.44 17.80 -3.09
N ARG A 109 18.19 17.58 -3.50
CA ARG A 109 17.76 17.67 -4.91
C ARG A 109 16.53 18.56 -5.02
N LYS A 110 16.39 19.23 -6.16
CA LYS A 110 15.11 19.87 -6.50
C LYS A 110 14.08 18.78 -6.76
N THR A 111 12.88 19.01 -6.26
CA THR A 111 11.70 18.21 -6.59
C THR A 111 11.20 18.59 -7.98
N THR A 112 10.48 17.68 -8.64
CA THR A 112 9.95 17.88 -9.99
C THR A 112 8.42 17.95 -9.98
N VAL A 113 7.84 18.52 -11.04
CA VAL A 113 6.37 18.58 -11.19
C VAL A 113 5.76 17.18 -11.17
N ASN A 114 6.33 16.22 -11.90
CA ASN A 114 5.80 14.86 -11.94
C ASN A 114 5.84 14.12 -10.60
N GLU A 115 6.79 14.43 -9.71
CA GLU A 115 6.87 13.89 -8.36
C GLU A 115 5.69 14.39 -7.51
N TYR A 116 5.42 15.70 -7.53
CA TYR A 116 4.24 16.27 -6.88
C TYR A 116 2.94 15.74 -7.47
N VAL A 117 2.83 15.66 -8.79
CA VAL A 117 1.62 15.15 -9.46
C VAL A 117 1.37 13.69 -9.09
N GLY A 118 2.41 12.86 -9.03
CA GLY A 118 2.30 11.47 -8.56
C GLY A 118 1.77 11.39 -7.12
N TYR A 119 2.34 12.18 -6.21
CA TYR A 119 1.88 12.29 -4.83
C TYR A 119 0.41 12.74 -4.72
N ILE A 120 0.02 13.76 -5.47
CA ILE A 120 -1.35 14.30 -5.48
C ILE A 120 -2.32 13.24 -6.01
N ILE A 121 -1.97 12.51 -7.07
CA ILE A 121 -2.79 11.43 -7.61
C ILE A 121 -3.01 10.34 -6.54
N ASN A 122 -1.97 9.91 -5.81
CA ASN A 122 -2.12 8.93 -4.73
C ASN A 122 -3.11 9.43 -3.65
N ARG A 123 -3.00 10.70 -3.24
CA ARG A 123 -3.88 11.29 -2.22
C ARG A 123 -5.33 11.40 -2.67
N ILE A 124 -5.56 11.86 -3.89
CA ILE A 124 -6.91 11.98 -4.46
C ILE A 124 -7.53 10.58 -4.62
N ALA A 125 -6.72 9.60 -5.01
CA ALA A 125 -7.16 8.22 -5.17
C ALA A 125 -7.44 7.54 -3.82
N ASP A 126 -6.78 7.99 -2.74
CA ASP A 126 -6.63 7.27 -1.48
C ASP A 126 -6.10 5.85 -1.72
N TYR A 127 -5.05 5.76 -2.56
CA TYR A 127 -4.48 4.54 -3.09
C TYR A 127 -3.02 4.78 -3.52
N ASN A 128 -2.11 3.87 -3.19
CA ASN A 128 -0.71 3.94 -3.61
C ASN A 128 -0.54 3.19 -4.91
N PHE A 129 -0.24 3.92 -5.99
CA PHE A 129 0.10 3.30 -7.27
C PHE A 129 1.50 2.70 -7.23
N TYR A 130 1.58 1.42 -7.56
CA TYR A 130 2.79 0.61 -7.51
C TYR A 130 2.95 -0.20 -8.80
N LEU A 131 4.13 -0.14 -9.41
CA LEU A 131 4.50 -0.97 -10.55
C LEU A 131 5.44 -2.08 -10.07
N SER A 132 4.87 -3.27 -9.90
CA SER A 132 5.62 -4.49 -9.62
C SER A 132 6.68 -4.76 -10.71
N LYS A 133 7.87 -5.21 -10.28
CA LYS A 133 8.91 -5.77 -11.15
C LYS A 133 8.98 -7.30 -11.05
N GLY A 134 7.97 -7.91 -10.44
CA GLY A 134 7.89 -9.34 -10.18
C GLY A 134 8.33 -9.72 -8.78
N LYS A 135 7.99 -10.96 -8.43
CA LYS A 135 8.29 -11.57 -7.14
C LYS A 135 9.79 -11.75 -6.93
N ASP A 136 10.25 -11.48 -5.72
CA ASP A 136 11.58 -11.83 -5.27
C ASP A 136 11.72 -13.34 -4.98
N GLU A 137 12.89 -13.72 -4.46
CA GLU A 137 13.21 -15.11 -4.10
C GLU A 137 12.34 -15.65 -2.95
N GLU A 138 11.76 -14.76 -2.13
CA GLU A 138 10.83 -15.08 -1.05
C GLU A 138 9.36 -15.12 -1.55
N GLY A 139 9.16 -14.86 -2.84
CA GLY A 139 7.85 -14.83 -3.48
C GLY A 139 7.07 -13.53 -3.22
N ASP A 140 7.71 -12.51 -2.65
CA ASP A 140 7.14 -11.21 -2.35
C ASP A 140 7.31 -10.25 -3.54
N ASP A 141 6.22 -9.58 -3.90
CA ASP A 141 6.17 -8.65 -5.02
C ASP A 141 6.32 -7.19 -4.56
N ASP A 142 6.39 -6.96 -3.23
CA ASP A 142 6.25 -5.63 -2.65
C ASP A 142 7.57 -4.87 -2.48
N GLY A 143 8.70 -5.58 -2.48
CA GLY A 143 10.03 -4.99 -2.25
C GLY A 143 10.75 -4.42 -3.49
N ASN A 144 10.32 -4.79 -4.70
CA ASN A 144 11.15 -4.61 -5.90
C ASN A 144 10.58 -3.67 -6.98
N GLY A 145 9.40 -3.11 -6.77
CA GLY A 145 8.70 -2.26 -7.73
C GLY A 145 9.00 -0.77 -7.62
N ASP A 146 8.33 0.01 -8.47
CA ASP A 146 8.37 1.46 -8.46
C ASP A 146 7.12 2.03 -7.79
N LEU A 147 7.31 3.03 -6.93
CA LEU A 147 6.24 3.74 -6.21
C LEU A 147 5.97 5.10 -6.82
N LEU A 148 4.72 5.39 -7.14
CA LEU A 148 4.35 6.69 -7.70
C LEU A 148 4.56 7.80 -6.67
N GLY A 149 5.30 8.85 -7.06
CA GLY A 149 5.49 10.05 -6.23
C GLY A 149 6.55 9.92 -5.13
N ASP A 150 7.23 8.77 -5.03
CA ASP A 150 8.36 8.63 -4.10
C ASP A 150 9.68 9.15 -4.67
N GLU A 151 9.87 9.05 -5.98
CA GLU A 151 11.02 9.63 -6.69
C GLU A 151 10.58 10.28 -8.01
N PRO A 152 11.39 11.18 -8.62
CA PRO A 152 11.12 11.74 -9.92
C PRO A 152 11.01 10.62 -10.96
N LEU A 153 9.96 10.67 -11.77
CA LEU A 153 9.84 9.75 -12.90
C LEU A 153 10.76 10.23 -14.02
N VAL A 154 11.76 9.42 -14.36
CA VAL A 154 12.75 9.76 -15.40
C VAL A 154 12.60 8.84 -16.62
N ASP A 155 12.36 7.56 -16.39
CA ASP A 155 12.26 6.58 -17.46
C ASP A 155 10.92 6.70 -18.21
N PRO A 156 10.91 6.92 -19.54
CA PRO A 156 9.68 7.06 -20.32
C PRO A 156 8.76 5.83 -20.28
N SER A 157 9.32 4.63 -20.13
CA SER A 157 8.51 3.40 -20.08
C SER A 157 7.81 3.25 -18.73
N THR A 158 8.49 3.57 -17.62
CA THR A 158 7.88 3.66 -16.28
C THR A 158 6.80 4.74 -16.23
N ILE A 159 7.04 5.91 -16.82
CA ILE A 159 6.03 6.99 -16.92
C ILE A 159 4.78 6.49 -17.65
N LEU A 160 4.95 5.86 -18.81
CA LEU A 160 3.83 5.33 -19.61
C LEU A 160 3.07 4.22 -18.86
N ALA A 161 3.79 3.36 -18.14
CA ALA A 161 3.21 2.29 -17.34
C ALA A 161 2.32 2.87 -16.22
N PHE A 162 2.80 3.86 -15.47
CA PHE A 162 2.00 4.55 -14.46
C PHE A 162 0.80 5.26 -15.08
N GLN A 163 1.00 6.02 -16.16
CA GLN A 163 -0.11 6.70 -16.86
C GLN A 163 -1.22 5.71 -17.25
N THR A 164 -0.84 4.54 -17.76
CA THR A 164 -1.76 3.47 -18.14
C THR A 164 -2.47 2.85 -16.93
N GLN A 165 -1.72 2.55 -15.86
CA GLN A 165 -2.26 1.99 -14.62
C GLN A 165 -3.28 2.95 -13.98
N ILE A 166 -2.93 4.23 -13.86
CA ILE A 166 -3.79 5.26 -13.25
C ILE A 166 -5.03 5.49 -14.09
N ALA A 167 -4.91 5.56 -15.42
CA ALA A 167 -6.05 5.69 -16.31
C ALA A 167 -7.01 4.50 -16.16
N SER A 168 -6.48 3.28 -16.13
CA SER A 168 -7.26 2.04 -15.98
C SER A 168 -7.97 2.00 -14.62
N TRP A 169 -7.25 2.33 -13.54
CA TRP A 169 -7.81 2.44 -12.20
C TRP A 169 -8.91 3.50 -12.13
N TYR A 170 -8.70 4.66 -12.74
CA TYR A 170 -9.71 5.72 -12.78
C TYR A 170 -10.98 5.27 -13.50
N GLN A 171 -10.88 4.61 -14.66
CA GLN A 171 -12.07 4.12 -15.37
C GLN A 171 -12.85 3.10 -14.54
N LYS A 172 -12.16 2.22 -13.80
CA LYS A 172 -12.79 1.25 -12.89
C LYS A 172 -13.48 1.93 -11.69
N ASN A 173 -12.89 3.01 -11.18
CA ASN A 173 -13.23 3.55 -9.84
C ASN A 173 -13.93 4.91 -9.84
N LYS A 174 -14.03 5.63 -10.97
CA LYS A 174 -14.58 6.99 -11.04
C LYS A 174 -15.98 7.18 -10.46
N ASN A 175 -16.81 6.13 -10.47
CA ASN A 175 -18.19 6.15 -9.98
C ASN A 175 -18.38 5.32 -8.71
N ARG A 176 -17.30 4.79 -8.13
CA ARG A 176 -17.35 3.95 -6.93
C ARG A 176 -17.11 4.78 -5.68
N SER A 177 -17.81 4.44 -4.62
CA SER A 177 -17.58 5.01 -3.30
C SER A 177 -16.21 4.60 -2.75
N LEU A 178 -15.71 5.35 -1.76
CA LEU A 178 -14.48 4.98 -1.05
C LEU A 178 -14.57 3.57 -0.46
N ALA A 179 -15.71 3.23 0.15
CA ALA A 179 -15.98 1.91 0.73
C ALA A 179 -15.80 0.77 -0.28
N GLU A 180 -16.37 0.93 -1.48
CA GLU A 180 -16.24 -0.09 -2.53
C GLU A 180 -14.80 -0.23 -3.02
N ARG A 181 -14.04 0.86 -3.09
CA ARG A 181 -12.62 0.82 -3.47
C ARG A 181 -11.78 0.11 -2.41
N LYS A 182 -11.94 0.47 -1.13
CA LYS A 182 -11.22 -0.19 -0.03
C LYS A 182 -11.49 -1.69 0.05
N LEU A 183 -12.69 -2.15 -0.36
CA LEU A 183 -12.99 -3.58 -0.43
C LEU A 183 -12.16 -4.31 -1.50
N ASP A 184 -11.87 -3.68 -2.63
CA ASP A 184 -10.93 -4.22 -3.61
C ASP A 184 -9.51 -4.26 -3.04
N ASP A 185 -9.13 -3.22 -2.28
CA ASP A 185 -7.79 -3.07 -1.74
C ASP A 185 -7.40 -4.19 -0.74
N LEU A 186 -8.35 -4.96 -0.18
CA LEU A 186 -8.07 -6.15 0.64
C LEU A 186 -7.22 -7.21 -0.09
N ASN A 187 -7.29 -7.21 -1.42
CA ASN A 187 -6.57 -8.16 -2.29
C ASN A 187 -5.61 -7.44 -3.23
N ASP A 188 -5.25 -6.19 -2.93
CA ASP A 188 -4.26 -5.47 -3.72
C ASP A 188 -2.91 -6.19 -3.66
N THR A 189 -2.16 -6.14 -4.75
CA THR A 189 -0.80 -6.70 -4.77
C THR A 189 0.09 -6.01 -3.75
N PHE A 190 -0.04 -4.69 -3.58
CA PHE A 190 0.83 -3.91 -2.73
C PHE A 190 0.30 -3.80 -1.30
N HIS A 191 1.08 -4.27 -0.31
CA HIS A 191 0.60 -4.34 1.07
C HIS A 191 0.19 -3.02 1.70
N TYR A 192 0.83 -1.90 1.37
CA TYR A 192 0.42 -0.61 1.95
C TYR A 192 -1.05 -0.30 1.64
N ASN A 193 -1.56 -0.71 0.48
CA ASN A 193 -2.98 -0.59 0.16
C ASN A 193 -3.84 -1.53 1.01
N ARG A 194 -3.41 -2.79 1.19
CA ARG A 194 -4.09 -3.76 2.06
C ARG A 194 -4.16 -3.27 3.52
N PHE A 195 -3.03 -2.86 4.10
CA PHE A 195 -2.96 -2.33 5.47
C PHE A 195 -3.79 -1.06 5.65
N ALA A 196 -3.74 -0.12 4.69
CA ALA A 196 -4.59 1.06 4.72
C ALA A 196 -6.08 0.70 4.69
N ALA A 197 -6.46 -0.33 3.93
CA ALA A 197 -7.83 -0.84 3.91
C ALA A 197 -8.24 -1.43 5.27
N TYR A 198 -7.41 -2.30 5.87
CA TYR A 198 -7.68 -2.87 7.21
C TYR A 198 -7.93 -1.78 8.25
N HIS A 199 -7.04 -0.78 8.30
CA HIS A 199 -7.18 0.36 9.21
C HIS A 199 -8.49 1.12 8.99
N TRP A 200 -8.78 1.48 7.73
CA TRP A 200 -10.01 2.18 7.38
C TRP A 200 -11.28 1.40 7.77
N PHE A 201 -11.28 0.08 7.60
CA PHE A 201 -12.41 -0.76 8.03
C PHE A 201 -12.60 -0.74 9.54
N GLY A 202 -11.51 -0.84 10.31
CA GLY A 202 -11.54 -0.73 11.78
C GLY A 202 -12.12 0.60 12.23
N GLU A 203 -11.58 1.71 11.72
CA GLU A 203 -12.01 3.07 12.07
C GLU A 203 -13.47 3.35 11.71
N SER A 204 -13.95 2.76 10.61
CA SER A 204 -15.34 2.92 10.18
C SER A 204 -16.34 2.33 11.20
N LYS A 205 -15.91 1.31 11.97
CA LYS A 205 -16.72 0.53 12.93
C LYS A 205 -18.00 -0.06 12.33
N ARG A 206 -18.07 -0.24 11.00
CA ARG A 206 -19.28 -0.75 10.32
C ARG A 206 -19.25 -2.27 10.27
N LYS A 207 -20.31 -2.90 10.79
CA LYS A 207 -20.42 -4.37 10.89
C LYS A 207 -20.44 -5.10 9.54
N GLU A 208 -20.77 -4.42 8.46
CA GLU A 208 -20.76 -4.99 7.10
C GLU A 208 -19.35 -5.40 6.64
N TYR A 209 -18.29 -4.76 7.14
CA TYR A 209 -16.91 -5.09 6.79
C TYR A 209 -16.30 -6.22 7.62
N ARG A 210 -17.03 -6.70 8.63
CA ARG A 210 -16.62 -7.86 9.44
C ARG A 210 -16.29 -9.06 8.56
N LEU A 211 -17.23 -9.49 7.72
CA LEU A 211 -17.06 -10.74 6.95
C LEU A 211 -15.90 -10.69 5.94
N PRO A 212 -15.68 -9.59 5.19
CA PRO A 212 -14.47 -9.41 4.38
C PRO A 212 -13.17 -9.62 5.16
N LEU A 213 -13.02 -8.99 6.34
CA LEU A 213 -11.82 -9.15 7.20
C LEU A 213 -11.67 -10.59 7.71
N GLU A 214 -12.75 -11.24 8.14
CA GLU A 214 -12.69 -12.65 8.58
C GLU A 214 -12.27 -13.58 7.44
N ASN A 215 -12.71 -13.31 6.21
CA ASN A 215 -12.34 -14.09 5.05
C ASN A 215 -10.86 -13.88 4.69
N LYS A 216 -10.35 -12.65 4.84
CA LYS A 216 -8.92 -12.38 4.66
C LYS A 216 -8.06 -13.14 5.66
N ILE A 217 -8.42 -13.16 6.95
CA ILE A 217 -7.71 -13.99 7.94
C ILE A 217 -7.73 -15.48 7.55
N LYS A 218 -8.88 -16.00 7.10
CA LYS A 218 -8.98 -17.42 6.66
C LYS A 218 -8.11 -17.73 5.44
N GLU A 219 -7.86 -16.75 4.58
CA GLU A 219 -6.94 -16.88 3.45
C GLU A 219 -5.49 -16.87 3.93
N LEU A 220 -5.13 -15.91 4.78
CA LEU A 220 -3.77 -15.75 5.32
C LEU A 220 -3.32 -16.95 6.17
N LEU A 221 -4.25 -17.57 6.90
CA LEU A 221 -4.01 -18.82 7.64
C LEU A 221 -3.67 -20.03 6.74
N LYS A 222 -3.76 -19.90 5.40
CA LYS A 222 -3.39 -20.95 4.46
C LYS A 222 -1.98 -20.76 3.91
N GLY A 223 -1.36 -21.88 3.58
CA GLY A 223 -0.05 -21.93 2.93
C GLY A 223 1.10 -21.78 3.92
N GLU A 224 2.29 -21.51 3.39
CA GLU A 224 3.50 -21.33 4.18
C GLU A 224 3.42 -20.05 5.01
N VAL A 225 4.04 -20.10 6.19
CA VAL A 225 4.01 -18.98 7.12
C VAL A 225 5.21 -18.07 6.90
N ASN A 226 4.98 -16.77 6.97
CA ASN A 226 6.01 -15.75 7.02
C ASN A 226 5.55 -14.59 7.92
N SER A 227 6.50 -13.77 8.37
CA SER A 227 6.25 -12.63 9.27
C SER A 227 5.26 -11.62 8.70
N PHE A 228 5.24 -11.48 7.38
CA PHE A 228 4.39 -10.52 6.70
C PHE A 228 2.90 -10.90 6.76
N LYS A 229 2.58 -12.19 6.55
CA LYS A 229 1.23 -12.72 6.76
C LYS A 229 0.78 -12.54 8.21
N ASP A 230 1.68 -12.71 9.16
CA ASP A 230 1.39 -12.52 10.58
C ASP A 230 1.00 -11.06 10.88
N SER A 231 1.74 -10.09 10.32
CA SER A 231 1.40 -8.67 10.41
C SER A 231 0.04 -8.36 9.76
N GLU A 232 -0.26 -8.93 8.59
CA GLU A 232 -1.57 -8.73 7.95
C GLU A 232 -2.73 -9.35 8.74
N MET A 233 -2.55 -10.55 9.29
CA MET A 233 -3.54 -11.19 10.16
C MET A 233 -3.80 -10.37 11.41
N LEU A 234 -2.74 -9.82 12.01
CA LEU A 234 -2.86 -8.93 13.16
C LEU A 234 -3.64 -7.66 12.81
N ALA A 235 -3.31 -6.99 11.70
CA ALA A 235 -4.03 -5.78 11.28
C ALA A 235 -5.52 -6.07 11.03
N CYS A 236 -5.85 -7.23 10.45
CA CYS A 236 -7.24 -7.67 10.33
C CYS A 236 -7.89 -7.93 11.70
N ALA A 237 -7.17 -8.56 12.64
CA ALA A 237 -7.68 -8.86 13.97
C ALA A 237 -7.96 -7.58 14.78
N ASP A 238 -7.06 -6.59 14.72
CA ASP A 238 -7.28 -5.29 15.36
C ASP A 238 -8.46 -4.54 14.72
N ALA A 239 -8.56 -4.52 13.39
CA ALA A 239 -9.71 -3.93 12.70
C ALA A 239 -11.04 -4.58 13.13
N LEU A 240 -11.08 -5.92 13.25
CA LEU A 240 -12.24 -6.64 13.77
C LEU A 240 -12.54 -6.24 15.22
N ALA A 241 -11.52 -6.11 16.07
CA ALA A 241 -11.68 -5.69 17.46
C ALA A 241 -12.23 -4.25 17.57
N GLN A 242 -11.80 -3.34 16.70
CA GLN A 242 -12.36 -1.98 16.61
C GLN A 242 -13.84 -1.98 16.17
N ILE A 243 -14.22 -2.87 15.25
CA ILE A 243 -15.64 -3.08 14.86
C ILE A 243 -16.45 -3.65 16.04
N GLY A 244 -15.86 -4.51 16.87
CA GLY A 244 -16.44 -4.98 18.14
C GLY A 244 -17.62 -5.94 17.99
N ASP A 245 -17.73 -6.65 16.86
CA ASP A 245 -18.78 -7.67 16.67
C ASP A 245 -18.34 -9.04 17.24
N PRO A 246 -18.98 -9.56 18.31
CA PRO A 246 -18.54 -10.77 19.01
C PRO A 246 -18.59 -12.04 18.15
N ARG A 247 -19.21 -12.01 16.98
CA ARG A 247 -19.17 -13.12 16.02
C ARG A 247 -17.75 -13.38 15.49
N SER A 248 -16.86 -12.39 15.58
CA SER A 248 -15.46 -12.50 15.13
C SER A 248 -14.51 -13.09 16.16
N THR A 249 -14.93 -13.27 17.42
CA THR A 249 -14.09 -13.83 18.49
C THR A 249 -13.44 -15.16 18.09
N ALA A 250 -14.19 -16.02 17.41
CA ALA A 250 -13.68 -17.33 17.00
C ALA A 250 -12.55 -17.24 15.95
N ILE A 251 -12.59 -16.27 15.03
CA ILE A 251 -11.52 -16.12 14.03
C ILE A 251 -10.30 -15.42 14.64
N VAL A 252 -10.51 -14.46 15.55
CA VAL A 252 -9.41 -13.77 16.24
C VAL A 252 -8.66 -14.74 17.17
N ARG A 253 -9.38 -15.66 17.82
CA ARG A 253 -8.76 -16.77 18.55
C ARG A 253 -7.84 -17.63 17.67
N LYS A 254 -8.19 -17.86 16.40
CA LYS A 254 -7.30 -18.59 15.48
C LYS A 254 -6.01 -17.82 15.18
N VAL A 255 -6.06 -16.50 15.13
CA VAL A 255 -4.85 -15.66 14.99
C VAL A 255 -3.98 -15.79 16.23
N THR A 256 -4.55 -15.71 17.44
CA THR A 256 -3.78 -15.91 18.67
C THR A 256 -3.19 -17.32 18.77
N ASP A 257 -3.94 -18.34 18.37
CA ASP A 257 -3.47 -19.74 18.35
C ASP A 257 -2.29 -19.91 17.37
N HIS A 258 -2.40 -19.34 16.18
CA HIS A 258 -1.34 -19.35 15.16
C HIS A 258 -0.06 -18.68 15.67
N LEU A 259 -0.16 -17.47 16.22
CA LEU A 259 1.01 -16.75 16.74
C LEU A 259 1.60 -17.44 17.98
N SER A 260 0.77 -18.02 18.84
CA SER A 260 1.26 -18.81 19.99
C SER A 260 2.02 -20.06 19.54
N TYR A 261 1.57 -20.69 18.45
CA TYR A 261 2.28 -21.81 17.86
C TYR A 261 3.67 -21.41 17.36
N TRP A 262 3.85 -20.19 16.88
CA TRP A 262 5.18 -19.68 16.51
C TRP A 262 6.11 -19.49 17.70
N ILE A 263 5.61 -18.99 18.83
CA ILE A 263 6.38 -18.98 20.08
C ILE A 263 6.82 -20.39 20.46
N TYR A 264 5.91 -21.38 20.37
CA TYR A 264 6.27 -22.77 20.59
C TYR A 264 7.37 -23.23 19.60
N MET A 265 7.22 -23.01 18.30
CA MET A 265 8.20 -23.48 17.31
C MET A 265 9.59 -22.84 17.46
N SER A 266 9.64 -21.57 17.89
CA SER A 266 10.89 -20.84 18.15
C SER A 266 11.60 -21.28 19.43
N TYR A 267 10.85 -21.62 20.48
CA TYR A 267 11.42 -21.82 21.82
C TYR A 267 11.29 -23.25 22.35
N ARG A 268 10.65 -24.17 21.61
CA ARG A 268 10.59 -25.59 21.99
C ARG A 268 11.98 -26.21 22.18
N PRO A 269 12.06 -27.31 22.97
CA PRO A 269 13.31 -28.05 23.16
C PRO A 269 13.95 -28.43 21.83
N VAL A 270 15.29 -28.45 21.80
CA VAL A 270 16.05 -28.74 20.58
C VAL A 270 15.71 -30.13 20.04
N GLU A 271 15.41 -31.09 20.92
CA GLU A 271 15.05 -32.47 20.58
C GLU A 271 13.72 -32.56 19.82
N GLU A 272 12.83 -31.57 19.96
CA GLU A 272 11.57 -31.50 19.22
C GLU A 272 11.74 -30.86 17.84
N GLY A 273 12.93 -30.32 17.52
CA GLY A 273 13.25 -29.68 16.24
C GLY A 273 12.98 -28.18 16.25
N ARG A 274 13.62 -27.43 17.15
CA ARG A 274 13.52 -25.95 17.22
C ARG A 274 13.72 -25.30 15.84
N SER A 275 12.83 -24.39 15.46
CA SER A 275 13.02 -23.56 14.27
C SER A 275 13.77 -22.29 14.65
N GLY A 276 14.96 -22.08 14.07
CA GLY A 276 15.73 -20.84 14.28
C GLY A 276 15.24 -19.64 13.47
N ILE A 277 14.19 -19.81 12.66
CA ILE A 277 13.76 -18.84 11.62
C ILE A 277 12.37 -18.25 11.96
N GLY A 278 11.93 -18.32 13.21
CA GLY A 278 10.68 -17.71 13.65
C GLY A 278 10.85 -16.21 13.91
N SER A 279 9.95 -15.42 13.33
CA SER A 279 9.78 -14.01 13.68
C SER A 279 9.29 -13.92 15.14
N ASN A 280 10.21 -13.66 16.07
CA ASN A 280 9.97 -13.58 17.51
C ASN A 280 9.31 -12.25 17.90
N HIS A 281 8.27 -11.82 17.21
CA HIS A 281 7.60 -10.56 17.54
C HIS A 281 6.64 -10.79 18.72
N ILE A 282 7.21 -10.85 19.92
CA ILE A 282 6.45 -10.84 21.18
C ILE A 282 5.41 -9.73 21.16
N THR A 283 5.78 -8.54 20.69
CA THR A 283 4.83 -7.43 20.48
C THR A 283 3.62 -7.83 19.61
N VAL A 284 3.81 -8.50 18.47
CA VAL A 284 2.71 -8.93 17.57
C VAL A 284 1.79 -9.95 18.26
N LEU A 285 2.36 -10.90 19.00
CA LEU A 285 1.60 -11.86 19.81
C LEU A 285 0.69 -11.14 20.82
N PHE A 286 1.26 -10.21 21.58
CA PHE A 286 0.51 -9.46 22.60
C PHE A 286 -0.59 -8.59 21.98
N GLN A 287 -0.33 -7.94 20.85
CA GLN A 287 -1.34 -7.17 20.12
C GLN A 287 -2.51 -8.06 19.64
N ALA A 288 -2.24 -9.29 19.20
CA ALA A 288 -3.30 -10.22 18.82
C ALA A 288 -4.15 -10.65 20.04
N TYR A 289 -3.51 -10.88 21.19
CA TYR A 289 -4.22 -11.16 22.43
C TYR A 289 -4.99 -9.95 22.97
N GLU A 290 -4.50 -8.73 22.77
CA GLU A 290 -5.23 -7.50 23.08
C GLU A 290 -6.50 -7.40 22.21
N ALA A 291 -6.40 -7.70 20.91
CA ALA A 291 -7.56 -7.77 20.03
C ALA A 291 -8.60 -8.79 20.54
N LEU A 292 -8.16 -9.98 20.98
CA LEU A 292 -9.03 -10.98 21.61
C LEU A 292 -9.65 -10.46 22.93
N ALA A 293 -8.87 -9.77 23.75
CA ALA A 293 -9.31 -9.17 25.01
C ALA A 293 -10.41 -8.10 24.80
N LYS A 294 -10.33 -7.30 23.72
CA LYS A 294 -11.36 -6.32 23.31
C LYS A 294 -12.71 -6.98 22.99
N PHE A 295 -12.75 -8.28 22.67
CA PHE A 295 -13.99 -9.08 22.55
C PHE A 295 -14.49 -9.65 23.90
N GLY A 296 -13.99 -9.15 25.03
CA GLY A 296 -14.37 -9.61 26.36
C GLY A 296 -13.68 -10.89 26.82
N GLN A 297 -12.66 -11.37 26.09
CA GLN A 297 -11.94 -12.61 26.41
C GLN A 297 -10.63 -12.35 27.21
N LYS A 298 -10.60 -11.28 28.02
CA LYS A 298 -9.42 -10.87 28.82
C LYS A 298 -8.84 -12.00 29.66
N LYS A 299 -9.70 -12.73 30.37
CA LYS A 299 -9.29 -13.86 31.23
C LYS A 299 -8.63 -14.98 30.42
N GLU A 300 -9.22 -15.30 29.27
CA GLU A 300 -8.66 -16.31 28.35
C GLU A 300 -7.29 -15.87 27.85
N ALA A 301 -7.18 -14.63 27.34
CA ALA A 301 -5.93 -14.07 26.84
C ALA A 301 -4.81 -14.11 27.88
N LEU A 302 -5.10 -13.67 29.12
CA LEU A 302 -4.12 -13.68 30.21
C LEU A 302 -3.69 -15.08 30.63
N ILE A 303 -4.61 -16.05 30.67
CA ILE A 303 -4.25 -17.44 30.97
C ILE A 303 -3.26 -17.96 29.93
N ARG A 304 -3.56 -17.76 28.64
CA ARG A 304 -2.69 -18.24 27.56
C ARG A 304 -1.31 -17.58 27.57
N LEU A 305 -1.24 -16.26 27.76
CA LEU A 305 0.04 -15.55 27.86
C LEU A 305 0.88 -16.04 29.05
N LYS A 306 0.23 -16.34 30.19
CA LYS A 306 0.91 -16.93 31.36
C LYS A 306 1.37 -18.36 31.10
N GLU A 307 0.59 -19.18 30.40
CA GLU A 307 1.02 -20.52 29.95
C GLU A 307 2.26 -20.45 29.05
N LEU A 308 2.33 -19.49 28.12
CA LEU A 308 3.50 -19.29 27.28
C LEU A 308 4.72 -18.84 28.09
N LYS A 309 4.52 -17.92 29.04
CA LYS A 309 5.56 -17.49 29.97
C LYS A 309 6.16 -18.68 30.73
N GLU A 310 5.31 -19.47 31.38
CA GLU A 310 5.74 -20.61 32.20
C GLU A 310 6.52 -21.65 31.40
N LYS A 311 6.20 -21.83 30.12
CA LYS A 311 6.82 -22.85 29.28
C LYS A 311 8.08 -22.39 28.56
N TYR A 312 8.13 -21.12 28.13
CA TYR A 312 9.11 -20.70 27.12
C TYR A 312 9.93 -19.47 27.52
N LEU A 313 9.60 -18.75 28.60
CA LEU A 313 10.32 -17.52 28.95
C LEU A 313 11.81 -17.79 29.21
N GLU A 314 12.16 -18.86 29.92
CA GLU A 314 13.56 -19.20 30.23
C GLU A 314 14.39 -19.57 28.99
N GLU A 315 13.72 -19.98 27.91
CA GLU A 315 14.33 -20.34 26.62
C GLU A 315 14.59 -19.12 25.72
N MET A 316 14.01 -17.97 26.06
CA MET A 316 14.20 -16.70 25.34
C MET A 316 15.51 -16.04 25.75
N ASP A 317 16.11 -15.25 24.86
CA ASP A 317 17.23 -14.38 25.23
C ASP A 317 16.76 -13.25 26.17
N GLN A 318 17.70 -12.64 26.90
CA GLN A 318 17.39 -11.63 27.93
C GLN A 318 16.59 -10.44 27.40
N TYR A 319 16.83 -10.00 26.17
CA TYR A 319 16.11 -8.87 25.58
C TYR A 319 14.64 -9.26 25.35
N THR A 320 14.41 -10.42 24.73
CA THR A 320 13.07 -10.95 24.49
C THR A 320 12.32 -11.24 25.80
N GLN A 321 13.00 -11.73 26.83
CA GLN A 321 12.39 -11.94 28.16
C GLN A 321 11.87 -10.63 28.77
N ASN A 322 12.66 -9.56 28.67
CA ASN A 322 12.27 -8.25 29.18
C ASN A 322 11.04 -7.73 28.43
N GLU A 323 11.05 -7.79 27.10
CA GLU A 323 9.91 -7.40 26.26
C GLU A 323 8.64 -8.20 26.60
N PHE A 324 8.76 -9.51 26.80
CA PHE A 324 7.63 -10.36 27.18
C PHE A 324 7.04 -9.95 28.52
N MET A 325 7.90 -9.73 29.52
CA MET A 325 7.47 -9.38 30.88
C MET A 325 6.84 -7.99 30.94
N GLU A 326 7.40 -7.00 30.24
CA GLU A 326 6.82 -5.66 30.11
C GLU A 326 5.44 -5.71 29.46
N ASN A 327 5.30 -6.44 28.35
CA ASN A 327 4.01 -6.60 27.67
C ASN A 327 3.00 -7.37 28.52
N LEU A 328 3.43 -8.37 29.31
CA LEU A 328 2.56 -9.09 30.24
C LEU A 328 2.03 -8.19 31.35
N GLU A 329 2.87 -7.32 31.92
CA GLU A 329 2.44 -6.35 32.93
C GLU A 329 1.41 -5.37 32.36
N GLN A 330 1.57 -4.97 31.10
CA GLN A 330 0.56 -4.16 30.40
C GLN A 330 -0.73 -4.96 30.18
N ALA A 331 -0.63 -6.24 29.79
CA ALA A 331 -1.78 -7.09 29.55
C ALA A 331 -2.64 -7.32 30.80
N GLU A 332 -2.03 -7.39 31.97
CA GLU A 332 -2.74 -7.53 33.24
C GLU A 332 -3.64 -6.32 33.58
N LYS A 333 -3.47 -5.20 32.88
CA LYS A 333 -4.25 -3.97 33.05
C LYS A 333 -5.42 -3.83 32.06
N TRP A 334 -5.60 -4.78 31.14
CA TRP A 334 -6.59 -4.71 30.05
C TRP A 334 -8.04 -4.56 30.50
#